data_AF-A0A2D6JZ50-F1
#
_entry.id   AF-A0A2D6JZ50-F1
#
_cell.length_a   1.000
_cell.length_b   1.000
_cell.length_c   1.000
_cell.angle_alpha   90.00
_cell.angle_beta   90.00
_cell.angle_gamma   90.00
#
_symmetry.space_group_name_H-M   'P 1'
#
loop_
_entity.id
_entity.type
_entity.pdbx_description
1 polymer ?
#
loop_
_entity_poly.entity_id
_entity_poly.type
_entity_poly.pdbx_seq_one_letter_code
_entity_poly.pdbx_strand_id
1 'polypeptide(L)'
;MGSLATLDSKGFNASRVTLTLGIAGVVGGLLGFGLGEIQIGDDGSRFFSNSVNAGSAVYFSLVLLGVGAALVASQGISQKNAQKAAETVLRSLPAILIGGAVAGFVAQILYTEMLNSDEIDEAIRLCSRQSDYACTAVDNLVRPARAIGWMIAGGLSGLALGIGFQSKKRMQNGVIGGAVGGLIGGLLFDSVDNIIGSGSAQPSRLVALLLIGALMGALIGLVDTLRTDMWLTVTSGEMTGQQFIIYDETTIVGCARNVPITILADRDVAEHHISISRVGGVTTFQCLPTASPITVNGSTSTSGSLSNGDIVTVGSTELRVGERTADSSSTAAPAATGQAHSDTTSRPDLYSHTPESKTPSSDSAPVQPSRSQPPPAPKKRPTIQMKPKD
;
A
#
# COMPACT_ATOMS: atom_id res chain seq x y z
N MET A 1 7.65 22.55 -6.55
CA MET A 1 6.23 22.66 -6.14
C MET A 1 5.23 22.55 -7.31
N GLY A 2 5.64 22.12 -8.52
CA GLY A 2 4.72 21.87 -9.63
C GLY A 2 4.78 20.41 -10.10
N SER A 3 3.99 19.52 -9.49
CA SER A 3 3.59 18.20 -10.03
C SER A 3 2.58 17.53 -9.07
N LEU A 4 1.43 18.19 -8.87
CA LEU A 4 0.29 17.65 -8.11
C LEU A 4 -1.04 18.20 -8.66
N ALA A 5 -1.02 19.45 -9.16
CA ALA A 5 -2.17 20.08 -9.83
C ALA A 5 -2.56 19.43 -11.17
N THR A 6 -1.68 18.66 -11.80
CA THR A 6 -1.93 17.97 -13.09
C THR A 6 -2.64 16.63 -12.94
N LEU A 7 -2.90 16.15 -11.71
CA LEU A 7 -3.67 14.93 -11.45
C LEU A 7 -5.16 15.19 -11.16
N ASP A 8 -5.59 16.46 -11.14
CA ASP A 8 -7.00 16.83 -10.98
C ASP A 8 -7.74 16.74 -12.32
N SER A 9 -8.16 15.52 -12.68
CA SER A 9 -8.89 15.24 -13.92
C SER A 9 -10.35 15.72 -13.84
N LYS A 10 -10.54 17.04 -13.67
CA LYS A 10 -11.82 17.80 -13.64
C LYS A 10 -12.95 17.21 -12.76
N GLY A 11 -12.65 16.31 -11.83
CA GLY A 11 -13.69 15.54 -11.15
C GLY A 11 -13.25 14.42 -10.22
N PHE A 12 -11.98 14.02 -10.18
CA PHE A 12 -11.46 13.10 -9.16
C PHE A 12 -10.56 13.84 -8.16
N ASN A 13 -10.93 13.84 -6.88
CA ASN A 13 -10.20 14.60 -5.86
C ASN A 13 -9.00 13.81 -5.30
N ALA A 14 -8.02 13.59 -6.17
CA ALA A 14 -6.73 12.93 -5.91
C ALA A 14 -6.01 13.45 -4.64
N SER A 15 -6.00 14.77 -4.47
CA SER A 15 -5.37 15.42 -3.32
C SER A 15 -6.06 15.04 -2.00
N ARG A 16 -7.39 14.98 -1.97
CA ARG A 16 -8.17 14.60 -0.78
C ARG A 16 -7.86 13.17 -0.33
N VAL A 17 -7.75 12.20 -1.25
CA VAL A 17 -7.40 10.81 -0.91
C VAL A 17 -6.03 10.73 -0.25
N THR A 18 -5.02 11.34 -0.89
CA THR A 18 -3.63 11.39 -0.42
C THR A 18 -3.53 12.07 0.95
N LEU A 19 -4.20 13.22 1.12
CA LEU A 19 -4.21 13.99 2.36
C LEU A 19 -4.91 13.23 3.50
N THR A 20 -6.06 12.60 3.24
CA THR A 20 -6.81 11.87 4.27
C THR A 20 -6.04 10.65 4.79
N LEU A 21 -5.40 9.88 3.91
CA LEU A 21 -4.54 8.77 4.33
C LEU A 21 -3.26 9.24 5.03
N GLY A 22 -2.67 10.37 4.61
CA GLY A 22 -1.55 11.00 5.32
C GLY A 22 -1.91 11.43 6.75
N ILE A 23 -3.06 12.10 6.94
CA ILE A 23 -3.58 12.48 8.27
C ILE A 23 -3.89 11.24 9.12
N ALA A 24 -4.53 10.23 8.54
CA ALA A 24 -4.77 8.96 9.23
C ALA A 24 -3.45 8.27 9.63
N GLY A 25 -2.40 8.41 8.82
CA GLY A 25 -1.04 7.99 9.13
C GLY A 25 -0.42 8.74 10.33
N VAL A 26 -0.60 10.06 10.44
CA VAL A 26 -0.16 10.86 11.60
C VAL A 26 -0.89 10.42 12.87
N VAL A 27 -2.22 10.36 12.83
CA VAL A 27 -3.06 9.91 13.98
C VAL A 27 -2.69 8.49 14.37
N GLY A 28 -2.50 7.62 13.38
CA GLY A 28 -2.05 6.25 13.55
C GLY A 28 -0.65 6.15 14.19
N GLY A 29 0.29 7.01 13.80
CA GLY A 29 1.63 7.10 14.40
C GLY A 29 1.58 7.53 15.87
N LEU A 30 0.69 8.44 16.24
CA LEU A 30 0.48 8.86 17.64
C LEU A 30 -0.08 7.71 18.49
N LEU A 31 -1.11 7.03 17.99
CA LEU A 31 -1.70 5.85 18.65
C LEU A 31 -0.69 4.71 18.75
N GLY A 32 0.05 4.46 17.65
CA GLY A 32 1.07 3.42 17.56
C GLY A 32 2.25 3.68 18.51
N PHE A 33 2.66 4.94 18.68
CA PHE A 33 3.64 5.33 19.71
C PHE A 33 3.12 5.00 21.11
N GLY A 34 1.91 5.46 21.48
CA GLY A 34 1.35 5.22 22.81
C GLY A 34 1.19 3.73 23.15
N LEU A 35 0.82 2.91 22.16
CA LEU A 35 0.75 1.45 22.30
C LEU A 35 2.15 0.80 22.31
N GLY A 36 3.08 1.27 21.47
CA GLY A 36 4.45 0.75 21.38
C GLY A 36 5.27 0.98 22.65
N GLU A 37 5.09 2.12 23.34
CA GLU A 37 5.77 2.40 24.61
C GLU A 37 5.35 1.44 25.74
N ILE A 38 4.23 0.70 25.62
CA ILE A 38 3.87 -0.40 26.55
C ILE A 38 4.95 -1.50 26.53
N GLN A 39 5.62 -1.70 25.39
CA GLN A 39 6.68 -2.68 25.22
C GLN A 39 8.08 -2.16 25.61
N ILE A 40 8.24 -0.85 25.85
CA ILE A 40 9.52 -0.25 26.26
C ILE A 40 9.58 -0.15 27.80
N GLY A 41 10.64 -0.70 28.39
CA GLY A 41 10.98 -0.59 29.80
C GLY A 41 12.41 -0.07 30.00
N ASP A 42 12.80 0.14 31.26
CA ASP A 42 14.05 0.81 31.61
C ASP A 42 15.30 0.05 31.11
N ASP A 43 15.27 -1.29 31.21
CA ASP A 43 16.37 -2.18 30.78
C ASP A 43 16.19 -2.76 29.35
N GLY A 44 15.20 -2.28 28.58
CA GLY A 44 14.95 -2.75 27.21
C GLY A 44 13.49 -3.09 26.92
N SER A 45 13.22 -4.30 26.40
CA SER A 45 11.86 -4.74 26.05
C SER A 45 11.16 -5.44 27.22
N ARG A 46 9.91 -5.05 27.54
CA ARG A 46 9.17 -5.63 28.69
C ARG A 46 8.77 -7.08 28.45
N PHE A 47 8.21 -7.37 27.27
CA PHE A 47 7.89 -8.72 26.83
C PHE A 47 9.05 -9.26 25.98
N PHE A 48 9.48 -10.49 26.26
CA PHE A 48 10.59 -11.17 25.58
C PHE A 48 11.95 -10.45 25.67
N SER A 49 12.27 -9.84 26.83
CA SER A 49 13.55 -9.16 27.13
C SER A 49 14.81 -9.90 26.65
N ASN A 50 14.81 -11.24 26.71
CA ASN A 50 15.94 -12.09 26.30
C ASN A 50 16.14 -12.22 24.77
N SER A 51 15.24 -11.68 23.93
CA SER A 51 15.30 -11.81 22.48
C SER A 51 14.84 -10.53 21.78
N VAL A 52 15.80 -9.77 21.23
CA VAL A 52 15.54 -8.53 20.50
C VAL A 52 14.53 -8.75 19.36
N ASN A 53 14.62 -9.86 18.64
CA ASN A 53 13.71 -10.16 17.51
C ASN A 53 12.26 -10.35 17.98
N ALA A 54 12.04 -11.08 19.09
CA ALA A 54 10.71 -11.26 19.67
C ALA A 54 10.21 -9.97 20.35
N GLY A 55 11.11 -9.20 20.97
CA GLY A 55 10.81 -7.89 21.53
C GLY A 55 10.33 -6.89 20.46
N SER A 56 11.02 -6.83 19.32
CA SER A 56 10.65 -6.03 18.15
C SER A 56 9.35 -6.53 17.50
N ALA A 57 9.08 -7.84 17.47
CA ALA A 57 7.80 -8.37 16.99
C ALA A 57 6.61 -7.82 17.81
N VAL A 58 6.69 -7.86 19.14
CA VAL A 58 5.63 -7.28 20.01
C VAL A 58 5.52 -5.77 19.79
N TYR A 59 6.65 -5.05 19.70
CA TYR A 59 6.65 -3.60 19.47
C TYR A 59 5.94 -3.23 18.17
N PHE A 60 6.31 -3.84 17.04
CA PHE A 60 5.67 -3.57 15.74
C PHE A 60 4.21 -4.05 15.69
N SER A 61 3.83 -5.10 16.41
CA SER A 61 2.42 -5.52 16.55
C SER A 61 1.57 -4.42 17.22
N LEU A 62 2.10 -3.81 18.30
CA LEU A 62 1.44 -2.70 19.01
C LEU A 62 1.45 -1.38 18.22
N VAL A 63 2.56 -1.06 17.56
CA VAL A 63 2.64 0.13 16.68
C VAL A 63 1.69 -0.01 15.49
N LEU A 64 1.67 -1.18 14.82
CA LEU A 64 0.78 -1.41 13.69
C LEU A 64 -0.69 -1.54 14.12
N LEU A 65 -0.98 -1.91 15.38
CA LEU A 65 -2.34 -1.80 15.93
C LEU A 65 -2.85 -0.35 15.87
N GLY A 66 -2.04 0.62 16.28
CA GLY A 66 -2.38 2.05 16.18
C GLY A 66 -2.41 2.57 14.75
N VAL A 67 -1.31 2.38 14.00
CA VAL A 67 -1.16 2.86 12.62
C VAL A 67 -2.20 2.24 11.69
N GLY A 68 -2.34 0.92 11.77
CA GLY A 68 -3.23 0.13 10.95
C GLY A 68 -4.71 0.38 11.23
N ALA A 69 -5.11 0.49 12.51
CA ALA A 69 -6.49 0.82 12.83
C ALA A 69 -6.89 2.20 12.30
N ALA A 70 -6.02 3.21 12.40
CA ALA A 70 -6.29 4.54 11.87
C ALA A 70 -6.40 4.55 10.33
N LEU A 71 -5.45 3.91 9.64
CA LEU A 71 -5.47 3.80 8.16
C LEU A 71 -6.68 3.01 7.65
N VAL A 72 -7.08 1.93 8.33
CA VAL A 72 -8.29 1.14 7.97
C VAL A 72 -9.57 1.92 8.28
N ALA A 73 -9.67 2.58 9.44
CA ALA A 73 -10.82 3.40 9.82
C ALA A 73 -11.04 4.58 8.86
N SER A 74 -9.95 5.14 8.30
CA SER A 74 -9.98 6.31 7.40
C SER A 74 -11.00 6.18 6.27
N GLN A 75 -11.24 4.97 5.74
CA GLN A 75 -12.23 4.74 4.69
C GLN A 75 -13.67 4.94 5.16
N GLY A 76 -14.07 4.29 6.26
CA GLY A 76 -15.42 4.43 6.79
C GLY A 76 -15.66 5.86 7.27
N ILE A 77 -14.66 6.49 7.91
CA ILE A 77 -14.70 7.91 8.30
C ILE A 77 -14.88 8.82 7.07
N SER A 78 -14.13 8.57 5.99
CA SER A 78 -14.28 9.32 4.73
C SER A 78 -15.65 9.14 4.08
N GLN A 79 -16.29 7.97 4.26
CA GLN A 79 -17.65 7.67 3.81
C GLN A 79 -18.74 8.15 4.80
N LYS A 80 -18.38 8.90 5.85
CA LYS A 80 -19.26 9.30 6.98
C LYS A 80 -19.93 8.10 7.68
N ASN A 81 -19.36 6.91 7.57
CA ASN A 81 -19.88 5.65 8.09
C ASN A 81 -18.99 5.09 9.21
N ALA A 82 -19.22 5.57 10.44
CA ALA A 82 -18.47 5.13 11.62
C ALA A 82 -18.66 3.63 11.93
N GLN A 83 -19.84 3.06 11.65
CA GLN A 83 -20.09 1.63 11.84
C GLN A 83 -19.24 0.77 10.89
N LYS A 84 -19.18 1.13 9.59
CA LYS A 84 -18.32 0.46 8.61
C LYS A 84 -16.84 0.63 8.92
N ALA A 85 -16.43 1.80 9.46
CA ALA A 85 -15.07 1.99 9.96
C ALA A 85 -14.75 0.96 11.07
N ALA A 86 -15.60 0.87 12.09
CA ALA A 86 -15.42 -0.05 13.21
C ALA A 86 -15.45 -1.53 12.79
N GLU A 87 -16.41 -1.94 11.96
CA GLU A 87 -16.50 -3.31 11.43
C GLU A 87 -15.28 -3.70 10.59
N THR A 88 -14.76 -2.77 9.77
CA THR A 88 -13.57 -3.03 8.93
C THR A 88 -12.30 -3.10 9.78
N VAL A 89 -12.14 -2.22 10.78
CA VAL A 89 -11.03 -2.31 11.75
C VAL A 89 -11.08 -3.63 12.50
N LEU A 90 -12.23 -4.00 13.07
CA LEU A 90 -12.41 -5.24 13.83
C LEU A 90 -12.06 -6.49 13.00
N ARG A 91 -12.51 -6.54 11.74
CA ARG A 91 -12.15 -7.61 10.78
C ARG A 91 -10.65 -7.64 10.46
N SER A 92 -9.98 -6.49 10.50
CA SER A 92 -8.56 -6.35 10.18
C SER A 92 -7.63 -6.63 11.36
N LEU A 93 -8.11 -6.59 12.61
CA LEU A 93 -7.27 -6.75 13.82
C LEU A 93 -6.35 -7.99 13.80
N PRO A 94 -6.79 -9.21 13.40
CA PRO A 94 -5.90 -10.37 13.38
C PRO A 94 -4.76 -10.21 12.37
N ALA A 95 -5.07 -9.68 11.17
CA ALA A 95 -4.06 -9.41 10.14
C ALA A 95 -3.09 -8.31 10.58
N ILE A 96 -3.59 -7.26 11.21
CA ILE A 96 -2.80 -6.15 11.77
C ILE A 96 -1.82 -6.66 12.86
N LEU A 97 -2.30 -7.43 13.83
CA LEU A 97 -1.47 -7.90 14.95
C LEU A 97 -0.41 -8.90 14.50
N ILE A 98 -0.80 -9.92 13.71
CA ILE A 98 0.11 -10.94 13.19
C ILE A 98 1.08 -10.32 12.18
N GLY A 99 0.57 -9.47 11.27
CA GLY A 99 1.37 -8.78 10.27
C GLY A 99 2.40 -7.84 10.88
N GLY A 100 2.04 -7.10 11.93
CA GLY A 100 2.99 -6.27 12.67
C GLY A 100 4.06 -7.09 13.39
N ALA A 101 3.68 -8.22 14.00
CA ALA A 101 4.64 -9.12 14.63
C ALA A 101 5.64 -9.71 13.62
N VAL A 102 5.14 -10.20 12.47
CA VAL A 102 5.98 -10.71 11.37
C VAL A 102 6.86 -9.60 10.79
N ALA A 103 6.30 -8.41 10.55
CA ALA A 103 7.03 -7.26 10.04
C ALA A 103 8.20 -6.87 10.95
N GLY A 104 7.96 -6.72 12.25
CA GLY A 104 9.00 -6.38 13.23
C GLY A 104 10.05 -7.47 13.37
N PHE A 105 9.66 -8.75 13.41
CA PHE A 105 10.59 -9.87 13.51
C PHE A 105 11.51 -9.97 12.28
N VAL A 106 10.95 -9.91 11.08
CA VAL A 106 11.71 -10.00 9.82
C VAL A 106 12.59 -8.78 9.61
N ALA A 107 12.08 -7.57 9.87
CA ALA A 107 12.86 -6.34 9.78
C ALA A 107 14.02 -6.32 10.78
N GLN A 108 13.82 -6.82 12.01
CA GLN A 108 14.88 -6.92 13.01
C GLN A 108 15.98 -7.90 12.60
N ILE A 109 15.63 -9.04 11.99
CA ILE A 109 16.62 -9.98 11.44
C ILE A 109 17.43 -9.28 10.36
N LEU A 110 16.79 -8.72 9.32
CA LEU A 110 17.49 -8.07 8.22
C LEU A 110 18.38 -6.92 8.69
N TYR A 111 17.88 -6.08 9.60
CA TYR A 111 18.67 -5.01 10.21
C TYR A 111 19.90 -5.53 10.96
N THR A 112 19.79 -6.67 11.65
CA THR A 112 20.90 -7.24 12.43
C THR A 112 21.93 -7.94 11.53
N GLU A 113 21.48 -8.65 10.48
CA GLU A 113 22.37 -9.32 9.52
C GLU A 113 23.10 -8.33 8.60
N MET A 114 22.51 -7.15 8.34
CA MET A 114 23.16 -6.06 7.61
C MET A 114 24.24 -5.32 8.42
N LEU A 115 24.35 -5.57 9.72
CA LEU A 115 25.22 -4.81 10.63
C LEU A 115 26.30 -5.71 11.24
N ASN A 116 27.51 -5.63 10.69
CA ASN A 116 28.68 -6.29 11.22
C ASN A 116 29.21 -5.56 12.47
N SER A 117 29.35 -6.27 13.59
CA SER A 117 29.87 -5.71 14.85
C SER A 117 31.28 -5.13 14.69
N ASP A 118 32.11 -5.79 13.89
CA ASP A 118 33.53 -5.47 13.81
C ASP A 118 33.74 -4.18 12.99
N GLU A 119 32.92 -3.98 11.96
CA GLU A 119 32.86 -2.74 11.16
C GLU A 119 32.28 -1.55 11.96
N ILE A 120 31.27 -1.80 12.80
CA ILE A 120 30.71 -0.76 13.69
C ILE A 120 31.75 -0.34 14.72
N ASP A 121 32.45 -1.29 15.36
CA ASP A 121 33.50 -1.00 16.33
C ASP A 121 34.65 -0.20 15.70
N GLU A 122 35.02 -0.50 14.44
CA GLU A 122 35.99 0.28 13.69
C GLU A 122 35.47 1.70 13.37
N ALA A 123 34.22 1.83 12.90
CA ALA A 123 33.60 3.13 12.61
C ALA A 123 33.49 4.03 13.85
N ILE A 124 33.18 3.46 15.02
CA ILE A 124 33.17 4.19 16.31
C ILE A 124 34.59 4.66 16.69
N ARG A 125 35.61 3.81 16.50
CA ARG A 125 37.02 4.18 16.74
C ARG A 125 37.48 5.30 15.80
N LEU A 126 37.05 5.28 14.54
CA LEU A 126 37.34 6.33 13.56
C LEU A 126 36.66 7.66 13.93
N CYS A 127 35.36 7.64 14.25
CA CYS A 127 34.65 8.83 14.76
C CYS A 127 35.40 9.48 15.94
N SER A 128 35.78 8.65 16.92
CA SER A 128 36.48 9.09 18.14
C SER A 128 37.88 9.69 17.89
N ARG A 129 38.55 9.36 16.78
CA ARG A 129 39.88 9.90 16.43
C ARG A 129 39.84 11.13 15.52
N GLN A 130 38.84 11.21 14.65
CA GLN A 130 38.83 12.18 13.55
C GLN A 130 38.20 13.53 13.95
N SER A 131 37.72 13.68 15.19
CA SER A 131 36.86 14.79 15.64
C SER A 131 35.60 14.97 14.76
N ASP A 132 35.10 13.88 14.19
CA ASP A 132 33.84 13.87 13.45
C ASP A 132 32.67 13.87 14.45
N TYR A 133 32.23 15.05 14.86
CA TYR A 133 31.12 15.21 15.80
C TYR A 133 29.78 14.62 15.31
N ALA A 134 29.66 14.26 14.02
CA ALA A 134 28.48 13.61 13.45
C ALA A 134 28.61 12.08 13.35
N CYS A 135 29.77 11.49 13.65
CA CYS A 135 30.08 10.07 13.44
C CYS A 135 29.61 9.54 12.08
N THR A 136 29.92 10.26 11.00
CA THR A 136 29.45 9.98 9.63
C THR A 136 29.75 8.55 9.17
N ALA A 137 30.88 7.98 9.61
CA ALA A 137 31.25 6.59 9.33
C ALA A 137 30.25 5.57 9.90
N VAL A 138 29.69 5.82 11.09
CA VAL A 138 28.66 4.98 11.72
C VAL A 138 27.31 5.19 11.04
N ASP A 139 26.95 6.44 10.73
CA ASP A 139 25.71 6.79 10.03
C ASP A 139 25.63 6.11 8.64
N ASN A 140 26.73 6.09 7.90
CA ASN A 140 26.84 5.41 6.60
C ASN A 140 26.56 3.90 6.65
N LEU A 141 26.81 3.23 7.78
CA LEU A 141 26.49 1.80 7.98
C LEU A 141 25.05 1.62 8.47
N VAL A 142 24.65 2.41 9.47
CA VAL A 142 23.39 2.23 10.21
C VAL A 142 22.18 2.74 9.43
N ARG A 143 22.28 3.90 8.76
CA ARG A 143 21.15 4.54 8.08
C ARG A 143 20.61 3.71 6.91
N PRO A 144 21.44 3.10 6.02
CA PRO A 144 20.93 2.22 4.95
C PRO A 144 20.30 0.95 5.49
N ALA A 145 20.90 0.31 6.50
CA ALA A 145 20.34 -0.88 7.14
C ALA A 145 18.98 -0.58 7.78
N ARG A 146 18.85 0.56 8.48
CA ARG A 146 17.59 1.03 9.07
C ARG A 146 16.54 1.31 8.02
N ALA A 147 16.92 1.96 6.91
CA ALA A 147 16.03 2.28 5.80
C ALA A 147 15.49 1.01 5.11
N ILE A 148 16.32 -0.02 4.92
CA ILE A 148 15.90 -1.32 4.39
C ILE A 148 15.01 -2.06 5.39
N GLY A 149 15.33 -2.04 6.70
CA GLY A 149 14.48 -2.57 7.75
C GLY A 149 13.06 -1.95 7.73
N TRP A 150 12.96 -0.62 7.64
CA TRP A 150 11.67 0.07 7.54
C TRP A 150 10.97 -0.13 6.19
N MET A 151 11.70 -0.27 5.08
CA MET A 151 11.11 -0.67 3.79
C MET A 151 10.38 -2.01 3.92
N ILE A 152 11.04 -3.02 4.48
CA ILE A 152 10.47 -4.37 4.62
C ILE A 152 9.33 -4.37 5.64
N ALA A 153 9.51 -3.72 6.79
CA ALA A 153 8.45 -3.56 7.79
C ALA A 153 7.22 -2.86 7.19
N GLY A 154 7.44 -1.80 6.40
CA GLY A 154 6.39 -1.04 5.72
C GLY A 154 5.66 -1.82 4.64
N GLY A 155 6.38 -2.59 3.82
CA GLY A 155 5.78 -3.47 2.81
C GLY A 155 4.94 -4.59 3.43
N LEU A 156 5.44 -5.25 4.48
CA LEU A 156 4.72 -6.29 5.22
C LEU A 156 3.53 -5.72 6.00
N SER A 157 3.66 -4.52 6.56
CA SER A 157 2.54 -3.78 7.17
C SER A 157 1.48 -3.43 6.12
N GLY A 158 1.88 -2.92 4.96
CA GLY A 158 0.99 -2.63 3.83
C GLY A 158 0.21 -3.85 3.35
N LEU A 159 0.86 -5.02 3.30
CA LEU A 159 0.20 -6.32 3.03
C LEU A 159 -0.87 -6.64 4.09
N ALA A 160 -0.53 -6.50 5.37
CA ALA A 160 -1.42 -6.76 6.50
C ALA A 160 -2.66 -5.86 6.49
N LEU A 161 -2.51 -4.57 6.19
CA LEU A 161 -3.64 -3.64 6.02
C LEU A 161 -4.50 -4.00 4.79
N GLY A 162 -3.85 -4.44 3.71
CA GLY A 162 -4.49 -4.87 2.47
C GLY A 162 -5.51 -6.00 2.65
N ILE A 163 -5.21 -6.97 3.51
CA ILE A 163 -6.08 -8.12 3.81
C ILE A 163 -7.46 -7.67 4.32
N GLY A 164 -7.50 -6.62 5.15
CA GLY A 164 -8.74 -6.06 5.70
C GLY A 164 -9.73 -5.54 4.64
N PHE A 165 -9.20 -5.11 3.50
CA PHE A 165 -9.97 -4.48 2.42
C PHE A 165 -10.51 -5.45 1.37
N GLN A 166 -10.19 -6.74 1.44
CA GLN A 166 -10.66 -7.80 0.52
C GLN A 166 -10.39 -7.52 -0.98
N SER A 167 -9.45 -6.62 -1.28
CA SER A 167 -9.16 -6.11 -2.61
C SER A 167 -7.71 -6.37 -2.99
N LYS A 168 -7.48 -7.07 -4.11
CA LYS A 168 -6.12 -7.43 -4.54
C LYS A 168 -5.32 -6.20 -4.93
N LYS A 169 -5.93 -5.24 -5.65
CA LYS A 169 -5.24 -4.02 -6.05
C LYS A 169 -4.88 -3.16 -4.85
N ARG A 170 -5.78 -3.00 -3.88
CA ARG A 170 -5.52 -2.21 -2.67
C ARG A 170 -4.46 -2.84 -1.78
N MET A 171 -4.40 -4.16 -1.71
CA MET A 171 -3.32 -4.88 -1.04
C MET A 171 -1.95 -4.60 -1.70
N GLN A 172 -1.87 -4.64 -3.04
CA GLN A 172 -0.64 -4.24 -3.75
C GLN A 172 -0.29 -2.76 -3.52
N ASN A 173 -1.27 -1.87 -3.51
CA ASN A 173 -1.07 -0.44 -3.27
C ASN A 173 -0.55 -0.18 -1.86
N GLY A 174 -1.11 -0.89 -0.86
CA GLY A 174 -0.64 -0.92 0.51
C GLY A 174 0.82 -1.36 0.61
N VAL A 175 1.20 -2.47 -0.04
CA VAL A 175 2.59 -2.96 -0.08
C VAL A 175 3.54 -1.93 -0.69
N ILE A 176 3.20 -1.34 -1.83
CA ILE A 176 4.07 -0.39 -2.54
C ILE A 176 4.20 0.92 -1.74
N GLY A 177 3.09 1.53 -1.34
CA GLY A 177 3.10 2.78 -0.57
C GLY A 177 3.75 2.61 0.80
N GLY A 178 3.49 1.47 1.47
CA GLY A 178 4.11 1.09 2.73
C GLY A 178 5.62 0.88 2.60
N ALA A 179 6.10 0.17 1.58
CA ALA A 179 7.52 -0.07 1.36
C ALA A 179 8.29 1.21 1.01
N VAL A 180 7.76 2.04 0.11
CA VAL A 180 8.40 3.32 -0.26
C VAL A 180 8.35 4.32 0.90
N GLY A 181 7.23 4.40 1.63
CA GLY A 181 7.10 5.26 2.81
C GLY A 181 7.97 4.81 3.98
N GLY A 182 8.12 3.49 4.16
CA GLY A 182 9.07 2.90 5.10
C GLY A 182 10.52 3.21 4.73
N LEU A 183 10.91 3.05 3.47
CA LEU A 183 12.26 3.40 3.01
C LEU A 183 12.59 4.87 3.30
N ILE A 184 11.73 5.80 2.84
CA ILE A 184 11.96 7.24 2.99
C ILE A 184 11.94 7.64 4.46
N GLY A 185 10.96 7.15 5.24
CA GLY A 185 10.87 7.42 6.67
C GLY A 185 12.05 6.86 7.46
N GLY A 186 12.57 5.68 7.09
CA GLY A 186 13.76 5.08 7.68
C GLY A 186 15.05 5.86 7.37
N LEU A 187 15.21 6.40 6.16
CA LEU A 187 16.31 7.30 5.80
C LEU A 187 16.28 8.63 6.58
N LEU A 188 15.07 9.14 6.84
CA LEU A 188 14.86 10.40 7.57
C LEU A 188 14.92 10.22 9.10
N PHE A 189 14.88 8.98 9.61
CA PHE A 189 14.81 8.68 11.04
C PHE A 189 15.96 9.33 11.83
N ASP A 190 17.21 9.10 11.45
CA ASP A 190 18.37 9.66 12.15
C ASP A 190 18.47 11.20 12.00
N SER A 191 17.87 11.77 10.96
CA SER A 191 17.79 13.22 10.80
C SER A 191 16.83 13.87 11.81
N VAL A 192 15.83 13.13 12.30
CA VAL A 192 14.92 13.60 13.36
C VAL A 192 15.65 13.74 14.70
N ASP A 193 16.50 12.76 15.05
CA ASP A 193 17.25 12.75 16.32
C ASP A 193 18.24 13.94 16.39
N ASN A 194 18.96 14.17 15.28
CA ASN A 194 19.91 15.29 15.12
C ASN A 194 19.25 16.69 15.23
N ILE A 195 17.97 16.84 14.85
CA ILE A 195 17.25 18.12 14.91
C ILE A 195 16.66 18.36 16.32
N ILE A 196 16.18 17.31 16.97
CA ILE A 196 15.47 17.43 18.25
C ILE A 196 16.44 17.58 19.43
N GLY A 197 17.62 16.93 19.38
CA GLY A 197 18.74 17.17 20.32
C GLY A 197 18.43 16.95 21.80
N SER A 198 17.28 16.36 22.14
CA SER A 198 16.65 16.46 23.47
C SER A 198 17.24 15.57 24.56
N GLY A 199 18.37 14.88 24.30
CA GLY A 199 19.02 13.95 25.24
C GLY A 199 18.16 12.78 25.71
N SER A 200 16.98 12.59 25.12
CA SER A 200 15.96 11.64 25.55
C SER A 200 15.41 10.88 24.34
N ALA A 201 15.35 9.55 24.45
CA ALA A 201 14.99 8.69 23.33
C ALA A 201 13.47 8.65 23.03
N GLN A 202 12.64 9.22 23.91
CA GLN A 202 11.19 9.15 23.81
C GLN A 202 10.60 10.18 22.80
N PRO A 203 11.00 11.47 22.81
CA PRO A 203 10.52 12.44 21.81
C PRO A 203 10.95 12.11 20.38
N SER A 204 12.16 11.58 20.16
CA SER A 204 12.62 11.21 18.82
C SER A 204 11.87 9.98 18.27
N ARG A 205 11.59 8.97 19.10
CA ARG A 205 10.67 7.86 18.73
C ARG A 205 9.28 8.37 18.32
N LEU A 206 8.69 9.30 19.07
CA LEU A 206 7.39 9.88 18.74
C LEU A 206 7.42 10.57 17.38
N VAL A 207 8.34 11.52 17.16
CA VAL A 207 8.40 12.28 15.90
C VAL A 207 8.73 11.36 14.71
N ALA A 208 9.59 10.36 14.89
CA ALA A 208 9.88 9.37 13.86
C ALA A 208 8.64 8.53 13.48
N LEU A 209 7.85 8.06 14.46
CA LEU A 209 6.62 7.31 14.19
C LEU A 209 5.53 8.16 13.53
N LEU A 210 5.41 9.44 13.92
CA LEU A 210 4.51 10.39 13.26
C LEU A 210 4.92 10.61 11.79
N LEU A 211 6.22 10.81 11.53
CA LEU A 211 6.77 11.01 10.19
C LEU A 211 6.60 9.76 9.31
N ILE A 212 6.96 8.58 9.82
CA ILE A 212 6.81 7.31 9.10
C ILE A 212 5.33 7.02 8.83
N GLY A 213 4.45 7.20 9.82
CA GLY A 213 3.02 7.04 9.66
C GLY A 213 2.46 7.97 8.57
N ALA A 214 2.83 9.25 8.61
CA ALA A 214 2.44 10.24 7.60
C ALA A 214 2.93 9.85 6.19
N LEU A 215 4.19 9.45 6.04
CA LEU A 215 4.79 9.05 4.76
C LEU A 215 4.15 7.79 4.19
N MET A 216 3.95 6.75 5.02
CA MET A 216 3.24 5.53 4.61
C MET A 216 1.81 5.85 4.18
N GLY A 217 1.06 6.59 5.00
CA GLY A 217 -0.31 6.98 4.68
C GLY A 217 -0.41 7.78 3.38
N ALA A 218 0.39 8.83 3.24
CA ALA A 218 0.41 9.66 2.05
C ALA A 218 0.82 8.88 0.79
N LEU A 219 1.83 8.01 0.86
CA LEU A 219 2.27 7.22 -0.30
C LEU A 219 1.32 6.09 -0.65
N ILE A 220 0.63 5.47 0.31
CA ILE A 220 -0.49 4.56 0.03
C ILE A 220 -1.60 5.31 -0.70
N GLY A 221 -2.00 6.49 -0.22
CA GLY A 221 -3.03 7.33 -0.86
C GLY A 221 -2.63 7.85 -2.25
N LEU A 222 -1.34 8.14 -2.46
CA LEU A 222 -0.79 8.49 -3.77
C LEU A 222 -0.81 7.28 -4.72
N VAL A 223 -0.44 6.08 -4.26
CA VAL A 223 -0.48 4.87 -5.11
C VAL A 223 -1.92 4.47 -5.43
N ASP A 224 -2.87 4.57 -4.48
CA ASP A 224 -4.31 4.41 -4.73
C ASP A 224 -4.79 5.42 -5.79
N THR A 225 -4.42 6.69 -5.65
CA THR A 225 -4.71 7.77 -6.62
C THR A 225 -4.15 7.49 -8.01
N LEU A 226 -2.87 7.08 -8.11
CA LEU A 226 -2.19 6.82 -9.38
C LEU A 226 -2.75 5.57 -10.08
N ARG A 227 -3.28 4.59 -9.33
CA ARG A 227 -3.89 3.36 -9.87
C ARG A 227 -5.43 3.39 -9.90
N THR A 228 -6.04 4.56 -9.71
CA THR A 228 -7.48 4.76 -9.88
C THR A 228 -7.79 5.02 -11.36
N ASP A 229 -8.44 4.05 -12.00
CA ASP A 229 -8.91 4.16 -13.39
C ASP A 229 -10.40 4.54 -13.49
N MET A 230 -11.20 4.24 -12.46
CA MET A 230 -12.64 4.46 -12.43
C MET A 230 -13.13 4.83 -11.02
N TRP A 231 -14.08 5.76 -10.94
CA TRP A 231 -14.76 6.17 -9.72
C TRP A 231 -16.23 6.50 -9.96
N LEU A 232 -17.02 6.51 -8.89
CA LEU A 232 -18.40 7.01 -8.87
C LEU A 232 -18.45 8.26 -7.97
N THR A 233 -19.03 9.35 -8.48
CA THR A 233 -19.27 10.56 -7.70
C THR A 233 -20.76 10.72 -7.43
N VAL A 234 -21.16 10.82 -6.17
CA VAL A 234 -22.57 11.07 -5.81
C VAL A 234 -22.97 12.48 -6.21
N THR A 235 -24.00 12.61 -7.06
CA THR A 235 -24.52 13.91 -7.54
C THR A 235 -25.82 14.34 -6.88
N SER A 236 -26.56 13.43 -6.22
CA SER A 236 -27.77 13.74 -5.47
C SER A 236 -27.85 12.99 -4.13
N GLY A 237 -28.73 13.44 -3.22
CA GLY A 237 -28.93 12.83 -1.89
C GLY A 237 -27.91 13.26 -0.83
N GLU A 238 -28.02 12.69 0.38
CA GLU A 238 -27.23 13.12 1.57
C GLU A 238 -25.70 12.92 1.40
N MET A 239 -25.30 12.01 0.51
CA MET A 239 -23.89 11.73 0.21
C MET A 239 -23.32 12.60 -0.92
N THR A 240 -24.05 13.62 -1.42
CA THR A 240 -23.59 14.47 -2.54
C THR A 240 -22.15 14.97 -2.37
N GLY A 241 -21.35 14.85 -3.43
CA GLY A 241 -19.92 15.18 -3.44
C GLY A 241 -19.00 14.09 -2.86
N GLN A 242 -19.55 12.96 -2.38
CA GLN A 242 -18.76 11.79 -2.04
C GLN A 242 -18.25 11.08 -3.30
N GLN A 243 -17.03 10.57 -3.24
CA GLN A 243 -16.42 9.79 -4.31
C GLN A 243 -16.07 8.38 -3.82
N PHE A 244 -16.35 7.39 -4.66
CA PHE A 244 -16.04 5.98 -4.42
C PHE A 244 -15.16 5.46 -5.56
N ILE A 245 -13.96 4.99 -5.22
CA ILE A 245 -13.02 4.42 -6.19
C ILE A 245 -13.38 2.95 -6.45
N ILE A 246 -13.43 2.56 -7.72
CA ILE A 246 -13.60 1.16 -8.14
C ILE A 246 -12.22 0.56 -8.35
N TYR A 247 -11.82 -0.31 -7.41
CA TYR A 247 -10.51 -0.95 -7.42
C TYR A 247 -10.53 -2.28 -8.16
N ASP A 248 -11.41 -3.19 -7.75
CA ASP A 248 -11.42 -4.57 -8.24
C ASP A 248 -12.21 -4.72 -9.55
N GLU A 249 -11.96 -5.83 -10.25
CA GLU A 249 -12.64 -6.17 -11.51
C GLU A 249 -14.16 -6.27 -11.36
N THR A 250 -14.64 -6.69 -10.18
CA THR A 250 -16.05 -6.72 -9.82
C THR A 250 -16.24 -5.98 -8.50
N THR A 251 -17.13 -4.99 -8.48
CA THR A 251 -17.43 -4.15 -7.31
C THR A 251 -18.94 -4.10 -7.07
N ILE A 252 -19.37 -4.47 -5.86
CA ILE A 252 -20.79 -4.40 -5.47
C ILE A 252 -21.11 -3.01 -4.89
N VAL A 253 -22.26 -2.48 -5.30
CA VAL A 253 -22.89 -1.27 -4.76
C VAL A 253 -24.21 -1.68 -4.09
N GLY A 254 -24.46 -1.17 -2.88
CA GLY A 254 -25.69 -1.45 -2.12
C GLY A 254 -25.70 -0.70 -0.79
N CYS A 255 -26.67 -0.98 0.08
CA CYS A 255 -26.76 -0.33 1.40
C CYS A 255 -26.05 -1.08 2.54
N ALA A 256 -25.60 -2.32 2.31
CA ALA A 256 -24.95 -3.11 3.35
C ALA A 256 -23.53 -2.58 3.68
N ARG A 257 -23.09 -2.79 4.92
CA ARG A 257 -21.75 -2.32 5.38
C ARG A 257 -20.60 -3.24 4.96
N ASN A 258 -20.91 -4.48 4.57
CA ASN A 258 -19.94 -5.45 4.06
C ASN A 258 -19.62 -5.28 2.56
N VAL A 259 -20.39 -4.51 1.79
CA VAL A 259 -20.09 -4.24 0.37
C VAL A 259 -19.07 -3.11 0.20
N PRO A 260 -18.25 -3.12 -0.88
CA PRO A 260 -17.21 -2.11 -1.08
C PRO A 260 -17.76 -0.68 -1.15
N ILE A 261 -18.79 -0.45 -1.97
CA ILE A 261 -19.46 0.84 -2.13
C ILE A 261 -20.80 0.77 -1.39
N THR A 262 -20.89 1.50 -0.28
CA THR A 262 -22.10 1.58 0.55
C THR A 262 -22.80 2.91 0.31
N ILE A 263 -24.00 2.87 -0.25
CA ILE A 263 -24.92 4.00 -0.29
C ILE A 263 -25.61 4.09 1.07
N LEU A 264 -25.60 5.27 1.69
CA LEU A 264 -26.27 5.56 2.95
C LEU A 264 -27.57 6.32 2.72
N ALA A 265 -28.49 6.21 3.68
CA ALA A 265 -29.75 6.95 3.76
C ALA A 265 -30.78 6.74 2.63
N ASP A 266 -30.48 5.85 1.67
CA ASP A 266 -31.43 5.47 0.63
C ASP A 266 -32.16 4.16 1.00
N ARG A 267 -33.50 4.22 1.07
CA ARG A 267 -34.35 3.09 1.48
C ARG A 267 -34.72 2.15 0.33
N ASP A 268 -34.60 2.63 -0.90
CA ASP A 268 -34.90 1.85 -2.11
C ASP A 268 -33.66 1.09 -2.62
N VAL A 269 -32.51 1.30 -1.96
CA VAL A 269 -31.27 0.57 -2.24
C VAL A 269 -31.22 -0.74 -1.44
N ALA A 270 -31.33 -1.88 -2.14
CA ALA A 270 -31.07 -3.21 -1.58
C ALA A 270 -29.65 -3.37 -0.99
N GLU A 271 -29.49 -4.31 -0.05
CA GLU A 271 -28.21 -4.62 0.61
C GLU A 271 -27.05 -4.82 -0.38
N HIS A 272 -27.33 -5.58 -1.44
CA HIS A 272 -26.48 -5.79 -2.59
C HIS A 272 -27.35 -5.47 -3.82
N HIS A 273 -27.17 -4.30 -4.43
CA HIS A 273 -28.09 -3.78 -5.45
C HIS A 273 -27.59 -4.03 -6.88
N ILE A 274 -26.42 -3.48 -7.22
CA ILE A 274 -25.77 -3.71 -8.51
C ILE A 274 -24.36 -4.25 -8.33
N SER A 275 -23.94 -5.10 -9.26
CA SER A 275 -22.56 -5.47 -9.50
C SER A 275 -22.05 -4.68 -10.69
N ILE A 276 -20.98 -3.92 -10.52
CA ILE A 276 -20.24 -3.28 -11.61
C ILE A 276 -19.02 -4.15 -11.91
N SER A 277 -18.85 -4.51 -13.18
CA SER A 277 -17.75 -5.36 -13.65
C SER A 277 -16.94 -4.64 -14.72
N ARG A 278 -15.61 -4.70 -14.67
CA ARG A 278 -14.70 -4.13 -15.68
C ARG A 278 -13.78 -5.21 -16.21
N VAL A 279 -14.02 -5.63 -17.46
CA VAL A 279 -13.25 -6.70 -18.14
C VAL A 279 -12.84 -6.21 -19.53
N GLY A 280 -11.56 -6.35 -19.88
CA GLY A 280 -11.06 -5.95 -21.21
C GLY A 280 -11.21 -4.45 -21.52
N GLY A 281 -11.28 -3.59 -20.49
CA GLY A 281 -11.53 -2.16 -20.66
C GLY A 281 -13.00 -1.77 -20.82
N VAL A 282 -13.92 -2.73 -20.93
CA VAL A 282 -15.36 -2.48 -20.96
C VAL A 282 -15.91 -2.51 -19.53
N THR A 283 -16.62 -1.46 -19.13
CA THR A 283 -17.40 -1.45 -17.88
C THR A 283 -18.84 -1.88 -18.16
N THR A 284 -19.35 -2.81 -17.38
CA THR A 284 -20.76 -3.21 -17.37
C THR A 284 -21.34 -3.17 -15.96
N PHE A 285 -22.66 -3.10 -15.86
CA PHE A 285 -23.40 -3.29 -14.63
C PHE A 285 -24.44 -4.40 -14.78
N GLN A 286 -24.80 -5.01 -13.65
CA GLN A 286 -25.90 -5.97 -13.54
C GLN A 286 -26.59 -5.79 -12.18
N CYS A 287 -27.91 -5.65 -12.19
CA CYS A 287 -28.73 -5.69 -10.98
C CYS A 287 -28.77 -7.11 -10.42
N LEU A 288 -28.65 -7.23 -9.11
CA LEU A 288 -28.66 -8.53 -8.43
C LEU A 288 -30.12 -9.04 -8.27
N PRO A 289 -30.34 -10.36 -8.08
CA PRO A 289 -31.68 -10.97 -8.25
C PRO A 289 -32.82 -10.42 -7.39
N THR A 290 -32.51 -9.73 -6.29
CA THR A 290 -33.48 -9.13 -5.36
C THR A 290 -33.54 -7.59 -5.46
N ALA A 291 -32.81 -6.99 -6.40
CA ALA A 291 -32.74 -5.55 -6.59
C ALA A 291 -33.78 -5.05 -7.60
N SER A 292 -34.26 -3.83 -7.41
CA SER A 292 -35.04 -3.11 -8.42
C SER A 292 -34.15 -2.77 -9.65
N PRO A 293 -34.75 -2.56 -10.83
CA PRO A 293 -34.02 -1.98 -11.96
C PRO A 293 -33.52 -0.59 -11.62
N ILE A 294 -32.30 -0.27 -12.07
CA ILE A 294 -31.72 1.07 -11.96
C ILE A 294 -32.02 1.88 -13.23
N THR A 295 -31.76 3.19 -13.20
CA THR A 295 -31.74 4.00 -14.45
C THR A 295 -30.31 4.39 -14.82
N VAL A 296 -30.04 4.42 -16.13
CA VAL A 296 -28.79 4.93 -16.71
C VAL A 296 -29.16 5.99 -17.74
N ASN A 297 -28.70 7.23 -17.53
CA ASN A 297 -29.06 8.40 -18.33
C ASN A 297 -30.59 8.54 -18.52
N GLY A 298 -31.36 8.26 -17.46
CA GLY A 298 -32.84 8.30 -17.45
C GLY A 298 -33.53 7.06 -18.04
N SER A 299 -32.79 6.11 -18.62
CA SER A 299 -33.35 4.87 -19.17
C SER A 299 -33.26 3.72 -18.17
N THR A 300 -34.39 3.11 -17.82
CA THR A 300 -34.44 1.99 -16.87
C THR A 300 -33.86 0.71 -17.47
N SER A 301 -32.94 0.05 -16.77
CA SER A 301 -32.42 -1.26 -17.16
C SER A 301 -31.93 -2.09 -15.98
N THR A 302 -31.93 -3.42 -16.13
CA THR A 302 -31.34 -4.37 -15.17
C THR A 302 -29.89 -4.72 -15.49
N SER A 303 -29.38 -4.42 -16.69
CA SER A 303 -27.97 -4.58 -17.06
C SER A 303 -27.59 -3.69 -18.24
N GLY A 304 -26.28 -3.49 -18.46
CA GLY A 304 -25.78 -2.70 -19.59
C GLY A 304 -24.32 -2.33 -19.46
N SER A 305 -23.80 -1.56 -20.41
CA SER A 305 -22.49 -0.90 -20.32
C SER A 305 -22.56 0.41 -19.54
N LEU A 306 -21.45 0.80 -18.91
CA LEU A 306 -21.24 2.15 -18.38
C LEU A 306 -20.07 2.81 -19.10
N SER A 307 -20.17 4.13 -19.30
CA SER A 307 -19.16 4.98 -19.93
C SER A 307 -18.83 6.19 -19.04
N ASN A 308 -17.69 6.83 -19.31
CA ASN A 308 -17.29 8.05 -18.61
C ASN A 308 -18.35 9.17 -18.79
N GLY A 309 -18.85 9.71 -17.69
CA GLY A 309 -19.87 10.76 -17.67
C GLY A 309 -21.32 10.28 -17.50
N ASP A 310 -21.60 8.97 -17.62
CA ASP A 310 -22.94 8.42 -17.43
C ASP A 310 -23.49 8.72 -16.02
N ILE A 311 -24.79 9.00 -15.94
CA ILE A 311 -25.52 9.13 -14.68
C ILE A 311 -26.27 7.82 -14.41
N VAL A 312 -25.96 7.21 -13.27
CA VAL A 312 -26.52 5.94 -12.80
C VAL A 312 -27.33 6.23 -11.54
N THR A 313 -28.64 6.03 -11.58
CA THR A 313 -29.53 6.24 -10.42
C THR A 313 -29.88 4.90 -9.78
N VAL A 314 -29.45 4.71 -8.54
CA VAL A 314 -29.68 3.49 -7.75
C VAL A 314 -30.58 3.84 -6.57
N GLY A 315 -31.82 3.33 -6.56
CA GLY A 315 -32.86 3.85 -5.67
C GLY A 315 -33.19 5.32 -6.02
N SER A 316 -33.02 6.22 -5.05
CA SER A 316 -33.12 7.68 -5.23
C SER A 316 -31.77 8.38 -5.45
N THR A 317 -30.65 7.66 -5.32
CA THR A 317 -29.29 8.22 -5.33
C THR A 317 -28.70 8.24 -6.73
N GLU A 318 -28.32 9.43 -7.23
CA GLU A 318 -27.61 9.58 -8.49
C GLU A 318 -26.09 9.49 -8.31
N LEU A 319 -25.45 8.71 -9.19
CA LEU A 319 -24.01 8.49 -9.24
C LEU A 319 -23.51 8.83 -10.65
N ARG A 320 -22.59 9.79 -10.78
CA ARG A 320 -21.87 10.03 -12.03
C ARG A 320 -20.67 9.09 -12.13
N VAL A 321 -20.59 8.36 -13.23
CA VAL A 321 -19.42 7.57 -13.61
C VAL A 321 -18.29 8.50 -14.03
N GLY A 322 -17.11 8.32 -13.44
CA GLY A 322 -15.87 8.92 -13.89
C GLY A 322 -14.88 7.84 -14.28
N GLU A 323 -14.29 7.96 -15.47
CA GLU A 323 -13.13 7.16 -15.86
C GLU A 323 -11.94 8.08 -16.13
N ARG A 324 -10.74 7.61 -15.78
CA ARG A 324 -9.51 8.23 -16.26
C ARG A 324 -9.36 7.82 -17.72
N THR A 325 -9.76 8.73 -18.62
CA THR A 325 -9.40 8.63 -20.03
C THR A 325 -7.88 8.48 -20.09
N ALA A 326 -7.38 7.33 -20.54
CA ALA A 326 -6.04 7.28 -21.06
C ALA A 326 -6.00 8.27 -22.23
N ASP A 327 -4.98 9.12 -22.32
CA ASP A 327 -4.73 9.92 -23.51
C ASP A 327 -4.33 8.98 -24.65
N SER A 328 -5.32 8.31 -25.22
CA SER A 328 -5.29 7.83 -26.58
C SER A 328 -5.22 9.07 -27.44
N SER A 329 -3.97 9.49 -27.71
CA SER A 329 -3.65 10.43 -28.77
C SER A 329 -4.38 9.97 -30.03
N SER A 330 -5.45 10.69 -30.36
CA SER A 330 -6.31 10.33 -31.47
C SER A 330 -5.56 10.62 -32.76
N THR A 331 -4.81 9.62 -33.23
CA THR A 331 -4.62 9.44 -34.66
C THR A 331 -6.00 9.20 -35.24
N ALA A 332 -6.71 10.30 -35.51
CA ALA A 332 -7.99 10.29 -36.18
C ALA A 332 -7.77 9.65 -37.54
N ALA A 333 -8.23 8.41 -37.70
CA ALA A 333 -8.28 7.76 -38.99
C ALA A 333 -9.20 8.61 -39.88
N PRO A 334 -8.70 9.21 -40.98
CA PRO A 334 -9.57 9.97 -41.88
C PRO A 334 -10.54 8.99 -42.54
N ALA A 335 -11.83 9.34 -42.52
CA ALA A 335 -12.85 8.60 -43.24
C ALA A 335 -12.56 8.68 -44.76
N ALA A 336 -12.07 7.59 -45.34
CA ALA A 336 -11.83 7.47 -46.77
C ALA A 336 -13.08 6.93 -47.48
N THR A 337 -13.93 7.83 -47.95
CA THR A 337 -15.00 7.50 -48.90
C THR A 337 -14.43 7.62 -50.32
N GLY A 338 -14.50 6.56 -51.14
CA GLY A 338 -14.36 6.72 -52.59
C GLY A 338 -13.55 5.67 -53.36
N GLN A 339 -14.29 4.90 -54.15
CA GLN A 339 -13.96 4.41 -55.50
C GLN A 339 -12.86 3.35 -55.69
N ALA A 340 -13.26 2.30 -56.41
CA ALA A 340 -12.39 1.29 -56.97
C ALA A 340 -11.68 1.81 -58.24
N HIS A 341 -10.42 1.43 -58.39
CA HIS A 341 -9.84 1.22 -59.71
C HIS A 341 -9.09 -0.11 -59.72
N SER A 342 -9.45 -0.96 -60.67
CA SER A 342 -8.73 -2.19 -60.97
C SER A 342 -7.48 -1.84 -61.77
N ASP A 343 -6.33 -2.41 -61.41
CA ASP A 343 -5.35 -2.76 -62.44
C ASP A 343 -4.50 -3.98 -62.05
N THR A 344 -4.08 -4.72 -63.08
CA THR A 344 -3.51 -6.07 -62.95
C THR A 344 -2.04 -6.06 -63.36
N THR A 345 -1.13 -6.43 -62.45
CA THR A 345 0.22 -6.85 -62.86
C THR A 345 0.85 -7.90 -61.94
N SER A 346 0.92 -9.13 -62.47
CA SER A 346 2.00 -10.11 -62.39
C SER A 346 2.81 -10.33 -61.08
N ARG A 347 2.63 -11.56 -60.56
CA ARG A 347 3.56 -12.40 -59.76
C ARG A 347 4.98 -12.47 -60.40
N PRO A 348 6.05 -12.92 -59.70
CA PRO A 348 6.12 -14.25 -59.07
C PRO A 348 6.62 -14.31 -57.61
N ASP A 349 6.14 -15.33 -56.89
CA ASP A 349 6.74 -15.80 -55.63
C ASP A 349 8.04 -16.58 -55.90
N LEU A 350 8.95 -16.58 -54.93
CA LEU A 350 10.20 -17.36 -54.98
C LEU A 350 10.42 -18.10 -53.65
N TYR A 351 9.99 -19.38 -53.60
CA TYR A 351 10.38 -20.48 -52.69
C TYR A 351 10.47 -20.16 -51.17
N SER A 352 9.57 -20.63 -50.29
CA SER A 352 9.32 -22.02 -49.87
C SER A 352 10.57 -22.90 -49.69
N HIS A 353 10.88 -23.35 -48.47
CA HIS A 353 11.12 -24.77 -48.10
C HIS A 353 11.51 -24.94 -46.60
N THR A 354 10.70 -25.70 -45.88
CA THR A 354 11.04 -26.52 -44.68
C THR A 354 11.10 -27.99 -45.14
N PRO A 355 11.52 -29.01 -44.34
CA PRO A 355 12.07 -29.03 -42.97
C PRO A 355 13.39 -29.87 -42.86
N GLU A 356 13.87 -30.20 -41.64
CA GLU A 356 13.97 -31.60 -41.14
C GLU A 356 14.51 -31.67 -39.69
N SER A 357 14.19 -32.77 -38.98
CA SER A 357 14.48 -33.07 -37.57
C SER A 357 15.90 -33.54 -37.25
N LYS A 358 16.29 -33.50 -35.96
CA LYS A 358 16.76 -34.67 -35.17
C LYS A 358 17.08 -34.36 -33.69
N THR A 359 16.63 -35.25 -32.81
CA THR A 359 17.14 -35.53 -31.45
C THR A 359 17.38 -37.06 -31.40
N PRO A 360 18.42 -37.60 -30.71
CA PRO A 360 18.53 -37.68 -29.24
C PRO A 360 19.94 -37.17 -28.76
N SER A 361 20.49 -37.39 -27.55
CA SER A 361 20.16 -38.30 -26.43
C SER A 361 20.58 -37.75 -25.06
N SER A 362 20.38 -38.57 -24.02
CA SER A 362 20.95 -38.49 -22.66
C SER A 362 22.48 -38.56 -22.58
N ASP A 363 23.09 -37.95 -21.56
CA ASP A 363 23.77 -38.76 -20.53
C ASP A 363 23.95 -38.03 -19.17
N SER A 364 24.19 -38.81 -18.10
CA SER A 364 24.17 -38.37 -16.69
C SER A 364 25.49 -38.66 -15.96
N ALA A 365 25.98 -37.75 -15.10
CA ALA A 365 27.16 -37.96 -14.24
C ALA A 365 27.03 -37.25 -12.87
N PRO A 366 27.68 -37.74 -11.79
CA PRO A 366 27.09 -37.69 -10.45
C PRO A 366 27.49 -36.51 -9.54
N VAL A 367 26.62 -36.24 -8.56
CA VAL A 367 26.84 -35.30 -7.45
C VAL A 367 27.72 -35.93 -6.37
N GLN A 368 28.71 -35.19 -5.87
CA GLN A 368 29.59 -35.58 -4.76
C GLN A 368 29.06 -35.01 -3.41
N PRO A 369 29.01 -35.79 -2.32
CA PRO A 369 28.47 -35.30 -1.04
C PRO A 369 29.49 -34.44 -0.29
N SER A 370 29.10 -33.22 0.07
CA SER A 370 29.91 -32.34 0.94
C SER A 370 29.75 -32.69 2.43
N ARG A 371 30.83 -32.50 3.18
CA ARG A 371 31.02 -32.99 4.55
C ARG A 371 30.45 -32.00 5.57
N SER A 372 29.66 -32.48 6.55
CA SER A 372 29.11 -31.64 7.62
C SER A 372 30.20 -31.14 8.58
N GLN A 373 30.22 -29.83 8.83
CA GLN A 373 30.94 -29.22 9.95
C GLN A 373 30.00 -29.01 11.16
N PRO A 374 30.49 -29.19 12.40
CA PRO A 374 29.70 -28.90 13.60
C PRO A 374 29.56 -27.39 13.84
N PRO A 375 28.48 -26.94 14.52
CA PRO A 375 28.22 -25.51 14.74
C PRO A 375 29.22 -24.87 15.73
N PRO A 376 29.67 -23.62 15.48
CA PRO A 376 30.50 -22.88 16.43
C PRO A 376 29.71 -22.44 17.68
N ALA A 377 30.41 -22.38 18.81
CA ALA A 377 29.83 -22.00 20.11
C ALA A 377 29.36 -20.52 20.15
N PRO A 378 28.34 -20.19 20.97
CA PRO A 378 27.76 -18.84 21.00
C PRO A 378 28.75 -17.78 21.50
N LYS A 379 29.07 -16.81 20.64
CA LYS A 379 29.80 -15.59 21.04
C LYS A 379 28.92 -14.75 21.97
N LYS A 380 29.45 -14.33 23.14
CA LYS A 380 28.82 -13.29 23.98
C LYS A 380 28.74 -11.98 23.19
N ARG A 381 27.54 -11.40 23.07
CA ARG A 381 27.32 -10.06 22.51
C ARG A 381 27.73 -8.99 23.54
N PRO A 382 28.43 -7.90 23.15
CA PRO A 382 28.71 -6.80 24.05
C PRO A 382 27.43 -6.00 24.37
N THR A 383 27.23 -5.69 25.65
CA THR A 383 26.21 -4.73 26.09
C THR A 383 26.73 -3.32 25.87
N ILE A 384 26.02 -2.50 25.09
CA ILE A 384 26.31 -1.07 25.00
C ILE A 384 25.94 -0.44 26.34
N GLN A 385 26.94 -0.10 27.16
CA GLN A 385 26.70 0.77 28.30
C GLN A 385 26.44 2.18 27.78
N MET A 386 25.31 2.76 28.19
CA MET A 386 25.10 4.19 28.05
C MET A 386 26.14 4.95 28.89
N LYS A 387 26.57 6.10 28.34
CA LYS A 387 27.54 7.02 28.96
C LYS A 387 27.19 7.29 30.44
N PRO A 388 28.17 7.29 31.37
CA PRO A 388 27.92 7.69 32.75
C PRO A 388 27.27 9.08 32.82
N LYS A 389 26.34 9.25 33.76
CA LYS A 389 25.94 10.58 34.21
C LYS A 389 26.99 11.08 35.20
N ASP A 390 27.61 12.19 34.87
CA ASP A 390 28.17 13.13 35.84
C ASP A 390 27.04 14.08 36.33
#